data_AF-X1IE30-F1
#
_entry.id   AF-X1IE30-F1
#
_cell.length_a   1.000
_cell.length_b   1.000
_cell.length_c   1.000
_cell.angle_alpha   90.00
_cell.angle_beta   90.00
_cell.angle_gamma   90.00
#
_symmetry.space_group_name_H-M   'P 1'
#
loop_
_entity.id
_entity.type
_entity.pdbx_description
1 polymer ?
#
loop_
_entity_poly.entity_id
_entity_poly.type
_entity_poly.pdbx_seq_one_letter_code
_entity_poly.pdbx_strand_id
1 'polypeptide(L)' 'ESSDSIHKIVEGLEEKGVSIIEKPTQAIRGGTRAAVYDPDGVYVGLVDGPLLDG' A
#
# COMPACT_ATOMS: atom_id res chain seq x y z
N GLU A 1 -14.65 7.27 -1.72
CA GLU A 1 -14.16 6.62 -2.95
C GLU A 1 -12.64 6.43 -2.99
N SER A 2 -11.81 7.15 -2.21
CA SER A 2 -10.32 7.02 -2.29
C SER A 2 -9.77 5.63 -1.92
N SER A 3 -10.28 5.00 -0.85
CA SER A 3 -9.74 3.73 -0.32
C SER A 3 -9.71 2.58 -1.34
N ASP A 4 -10.54 2.60 -2.39
CA ASP A 4 -10.57 1.54 -3.41
C ASP A 4 -9.31 1.53 -4.29
N SER A 5 -8.61 2.66 -4.44
CA SER A 5 -7.48 2.79 -5.35
C SER A 5 -6.27 1.98 -4.88
N ILE A 6 -5.90 2.09 -3.60
CA ILE A 6 -4.74 1.35 -3.06
C ILE A 6 -4.99 -0.17 -3.00
N HIS A 7 -6.23 -0.59 -2.79
CA HIS A 7 -6.60 -2.01 -2.86
C HIS A 7 -6.38 -2.58 -4.25
N LYS A 8 -6.87 -1.88 -5.28
CA LYS A 8 -6.67 -2.29 -6.69
C LYS A 8 -5.20 -2.31 -7.08
N ILE A 9 -4.40 -1.36 -6.59
CA ILE A 9 -2.95 -1.34 -6.85
C ILE A 9 -2.28 -2.56 -6.22
N VAL A 10 -2.55 -2.85 -4.94
CA VAL A 10 -1.92 -4.00 -4.26
C VAL A 10 -2.36 -5.32 -4.86
N GLU A 11 -3.64 -5.47 -5.21
CA GLU A 11 -4.16 -6.65 -5.92
C GLU A 11 -3.45 -6.85 -7.26
N GLY A 12 -3.33 -5.80 -8.07
CA GLY A 12 -2.60 -5.87 -9.35
C GLY A 12 -1.10 -6.11 -9.22
N LEU A 13 -0.48 -5.77 -8.08
CA LEU A 13 0.92 -6.11 -7.78
C LEU A 13 1.05 -7.59 -7.39
N GLU A 14 0.13 -8.09 -6.57
CA GLU A 14 0.09 -9.50 -6.17
C GLU A 14 -0.14 -10.42 -7.38
N GLU A 15 -1.05 -10.06 -8.30
CA GLU A 15 -1.27 -10.78 -9.57
C GLU A 15 0.00 -10.86 -10.44
N LYS A 16 0.91 -9.89 -10.31
CA LYS A 16 2.21 -9.87 -10.99
C LYS A 16 3.32 -10.59 -10.24
N GLY A 17 3.00 -11.23 -9.11
CA GLY A 17 3.96 -11.96 -8.28
C GLY A 17 4.82 -11.07 -7.39
N VAL A 18 4.46 -9.81 -7.20
CA VAL A 18 5.16 -8.90 -6.27
C VAL A 18 4.87 -9.35 -4.84
N SER A 19 5.90 -9.40 -4.00
CA SER A 19 5.78 -9.85 -2.62
C SER A 19 5.13 -8.79 -1.74
N ILE A 20 3.93 -9.08 -1.24
CA ILE A 20 3.19 -8.18 -0.34
C ILE A 20 3.68 -8.37 1.10
N ILE A 21 4.14 -7.30 1.72
CA ILE A 21 4.59 -7.27 3.12
C ILE A 21 3.40 -6.93 4.04
N GLU A 22 2.63 -5.92 3.65
CA GLU A 22 1.46 -5.44 4.39
C GLU A 22 0.33 -5.17 3.40
N LYS A 23 -0.80 -5.85 3.57
CA LYS A 23 -2.03 -5.57 2.81
C LYS A 23 -2.56 -4.18 3.17
N PRO A 24 -3.34 -3.55 2.28
CA PRO A 24 -3.97 -2.27 2.57
C PRO A 24 -4.70 -2.28 3.91
N THR A 25 -4.34 -1.35 4.79
CA THR A 25 -4.93 -1.20 6.12
C THR A 25 -5.02 0.27 6.48
N GLN A 26 -5.96 0.61 7.37
CA GLN A 26 -6.14 1.99 7.80
C GLN A 26 -4.96 2.43 8.67
N ALA A 27 -4.31 3.52 8.28
CA ALA A 27 -3.19 4.05 9.02
C ALA A 27 -3.67 4.81 10.27
N ILE A 28 -2.85 4.78 11.34
CA ILE A 28 -3.14 5.45 12.61
C ILE A 28 -3.35 6.96 12.42
N ARG A 29 -2.61 7.57 11.48
CA ARG A 29 -2.64 9.01 11.17
C ARG A 29 -3.65 9.37 10.08
N GLY A 30 -4.61 8.51 9.79
CA GLY A 30 -5.55 8.68 8.68
C GLY A 30 -4.98 8.19 7.34
N GLY A 31 -5.88 7.95 6.39
CA GLY A 31 -5.54 7.31 5.12
C GLY A 31 -5.41 5.80 5.21
N THR A 32 -5.05 5.19 4.09
CA THR A 32 -4.82 3.75 3.93
C THR A 32 -3.37 3.54 3.51
N ARG A 33 -2.70 2.55 4.09
CA ARG A 33 -1.30 2.22 3.76
C ARG A 33 -1.16 0.75 3.38
N ALA A 34 -0.12 0.45 2.60
CA ALA A 34 0.31 -0.91 2.28
C ALA A 34 1.84 -0.94 2.12
N ALA A 35 2.44 -2.13 2.10
CA ALA A 35 3.86 -2.30 1.87
C ALA A 35 4.17 -3.53 1.01
N VAL A 36 5.13 -3.39 0.12
CA VAL A 36 5.59 -4.45 -0.80
C VAL A 36 7.12 -4.46 -0.88
N TYR A 37 7.68 -5.58 -1.32
CA TYR A 37 9.04 -5.60 -1.87
C TYR A 37 8.95 -5.51 -3.40
N ASP A 38 9.76 -4.66 -4.01
CA ASP A 38 9.99 -4.74 -5.45
C ASP A 38 10.84 -5.99 -5.80
N PRO A 39 11.00 -6.32 -7.09
CA PRO A 39 11.80 -7.48 -7.51
C PRO A 39 13.27 -7.46 -7.09
N ASP A 40 13.82 -6.27 -6.81
CA ASP A 40 15.20 -6.09 -6.34
C ASP A 40 15.30 -6.21 -4.80
N GLY A 41 14.17 -6.44 -4.11
CA GLY A 41 14.08 -6.56 -2.67
C GLY A 41 14.00 -5.22 -1.93
N VAL A 42 13.75 -4.12 -2.64
CA VAL A 42 13.60 -2.79 -2.05
C VAL A 42 12.21 -2.67 -1.41
N TYR A 43 12.18 -2.15 -0.18
CA TYR A 43 10.95 -1.86 0.53
C TYR A 43 10.25 -0.64 -0.08
N VAL A 44 8.98 -0.80 -0.45
CA VAL A 44 8.15 0.29 -0.97
C VAL A 44 6.89 0.43 -0.12
N GLY A 45 6.73 1.61 0.50
CA GLY A 45 5.52 2.00 1.21
C GLY A 45 4.52 2.71 0.29
N LEU A 46 3.26 2.30 0.32
CA LEU A 46 2.15 2.89 -0.40
C LEU A 46 1.23 3.60 0.59
N VAL A 47 0.80 4.83 0.26
CA VAL A 47 -0.14 5.59 1.10
C VAL A 47 -1.16 6.27 0.20
N ASP A 48 -2.44 6.18 0.59
CA ASP A 48 -3.54 6.94 0.01
C ASP A 48 -4.27 7.73 1.09
N GLY A 49 -4.49 9.02 0.84
CA GLY A 49 -5.03 9.99 1.80
C GLY A 49 -3.97 10.86 2.50
N PRO A 50 -4.41 11.88 3.26
CA PRO A 50 -3.49 12.79 3.92
C PRO A 50 -2.70 12.04 5.00
N LEU A 51 -1.39 12.05 4.88
CA LEU A 51 -0.51 11.82 6.02
C LEU A 51 -0.69 13.01 6.94
N LEU A 52 -1.46 12.85 8.01
CA LEU A 52 -1.57 13.92 8.99
C LEU A 52 -0.24 14.01 9.74
N ASP A 53 0.44 15.14 9.58
CA ASP A 53 1.58 15.50 10.41
C ASP A 53 1.10 15.48 11.87
N GLY A 54 1.82 14.73 12.69
CA GLY A 54 1.58 14.60 14.12
C GLY A 54 2.67 15.32 14.89
#